data_AF-A0A530H2G5-F1
#
_entry.id   AF-A0A530H2G5-F1
#
_cell.length_a   1.000
_cell.length_b   1.000
_cell.length_c   1.000
_cell.angle_alpha   90.00
_cell.angle_beta   90.00
_cell.angle_gamma   90.00
#
_symmetry.space_group_name_H-M   'P 1'
#
loop_
_entity.id
_entity.type
_entity.pdbx_description
1 polymer ?
#
loop_
_entity_poly.entity_id
_entity_poly.type
_entity_poly.pdbx_seq_one_letter_code
_entity_poly.pdbx_strand_id
1 'polypeptide(L)'
;VIKQRSNCVVNITTGGAATMSVEERVRPAKVFAPEVASLNMGSMNFALFPMLERFKTFEHDWERPYLESSRDRIFRNTFGDIEHILRTCADTGTRFEIECYDIGHLYTLAHFVERGLVKAPFFVQSVFGILGGIGTHPEDVAHMKRTADRLFGNDYHWSVLGAGRHQLPIATQAIALGGNVRVGLEDSLWIGKGKLARSSAEQVTKVRQIIEGLGASIATPDEARQILQLKGGDKVAF
;
A
#
# COMPACT_ATOMS: atom_id res chain seq x y z
N VAL A 1 8.79 15.16 -13.86
CA VAL A 1 9.94 14.29 -14.22
C VAL A 1 9.52 12.86 -14.53
N ILE A 2 8.89 12.11 -13.60
CA ILE A 2 8.52 10.69 -13.84
C ILE A 2 7.63 10.52 -15.08
N LYS A 3 6.49 11.25 -15.15
CA LYS A 3 5.57 11.22 -16.29
C LYS A 3 6.23 11.53 -17.64
N GLN A 4 7.27 12.36 -17.66
CA GLN A 4 8.02 12.69 -18.88
C GLN A 4 8.97 11.56 -19.33
N ARG A 5 9.28 10.60 -18.44
CA ARG A 5 10.28 9.55 -18.66
C ARG A 5 9.69 8.13 -18.63
N SER A 6 8.47 7.97 -18.15
CA SER A 6 7.79 6.68 -18.04
C SER A 6 6.29 6.86 -18.08
N ASN A 7 5.60 5.88 -18.68
CA ASN A 7 4.14 5.80 -18.68
C ASN A 7 3.59 5.11 -17.41
N CYS A 8 4.42 4.84 -16.39
CA CYS A 8 3.94 4.20 -15.17
C CYS A 8 2.81 4.99 -14.49
N VAL A 9 1.87 4.26 -13.88
CA VAL A 9 0.87 4.87 -13.00
C VAL A 9 1.60 5.42 -11.77
N VAL A 10 1.40 6.70 -11.49
CA VAL A 10 1.94 7.34 -10.29
C VAL A 10 0.88 7.30 -9.19
N ASN A 11 1.16 6.50 -8.16
CA ASN A 11 0.34 6.41 -6.95
C ASN A 11 0.92 7.33 -5.87
N ILE A 12 0.12 8.27 -5.36
CA ILE A 12 0.54 9.25 -4.35
C ILE A 12 -0.03 8.87 -2.99
N THR A 13 0.82 8.76 -1.97
CA THR A 13 0.37 8.46 -0.61
C THR A 13 -0.55 9.54 -0.04
N THR A 14 -1.63 9.14 0.66
CA THR A 14 -2.29 9.97 1.68
C THR A 14 -2.03 9.44 3.10
N GLY A 15 -1.06 8.54 3.24
CA GLY A 15 -0.53 8.06 4.52
C GLY A 15 0.56 8.99 5.04
N GLY A 16 1.57 9.30 4.22
CA GLY A 16 2.70 10.14 4.60
C GLY A 16 3.36 9.68 5.91
N ALA A 17 3.89 10.62 6.68
CA ALA A 17 4.35 10.33 8.03
C ALA A 17 3.16 10.29 9.00
N ALA A 18 3.14 9.32 9.92
CA ALA A 18 2.10 9.24 10.97
C ALA A 18 2.11 10.44 11.95
N THR A 19 3.09 11.33 11.85
CA THR A 19 3.18 12.61 12.59
C THR A 19 2.43 13.75 11.91
N MET A 20 2.00 13.60 10.66
CA MET A 20 1.29 14.62 9.89
C MET A 20 -0.22 14.56 10.16
N SER A 21 -0.87 15.73 10.10
CA SER A 21 -2.32 15.84 10.11
C SER A 21 -2.95 15.25 8.83
N VAL A 22 -4.24 14.92 8.88
CA VAL A 22 -4.98 14.42 7.70
C VAL A 22 -4.96 15.45 6.54
N GLU A 23 -5.05 16.74 6.86
CA GLU A 23 -5.01 17.84 5.88
C GLU A 23 -3.66 17.93 5.15
N GLU A 24 -2.56 17.75 5.88
CA GLU A 24 -1.22 17.72 5.28
C GLU A 24 -1.04 16.48 4.41
N ARG A 25 -1.54 15.34 4.87
CA ARG A 25 -1.42 14.05 4.18
C ARG A 25 -2.23 13.97 2.89
N VAL A 26 -3.43 14.54 2.84
CA VAL A 26 -4.28 14.52 1.63
C VAL A 26 -3.88 15.58 0.60
N ARG A 27 -3.19 16.65 1.04
CA ARG A 27 -2.84 17.80 0.20
C ARG A 27 -2.13 17.41 -1.11
N PRO A 28 -1.14 16.50 -1.15
CA PRO A 28 -0.53 16.09 -2.41
C PRO A 28 -1.53 15.48 -3.40
N ALA A 29 -2.41 14.59 -2.94
CA ALA A 29 -3.43 14.00 -3.81
C ALA A 29 -4.43 15.05 -4.32
N LYS A 30 -4.83 16.00 -3.46
CA LYS A 30 -5.69 17.12 -3.84
C LYS A 30 -5.05 18.03 -4.90
N VAL A 31 -3.77 18.37 -4.73
CA VAL A 31 -3.05 19.29 -5.62
C VAL A 31 -2.72 18.63 -6.96
N PHE A 32 -2.19 17.41 -6.92
CA PHE A 32 -1.68 16.74 -8.10
C PHE A 32 -2.72 15.90 -8.84
N ALA A 33 -3.89 15.68 -8.23
CA ALA A 33 -4.99 14.90 -8.79
C ALA A 33 -4.47 13.62 -9.48
N PRO A 34 -3.79 12.71 -8.76
CA PRO A 34 -3.17 11.55 -9.38
C PRO A 34 -4.22 10.55 -9.90
N GLU A 35 -3.78 9.59 -10.73
CA GLU A 35 -4.63 8.47 -11.13
C GLU A 35 -5.01 7.61 -9.92
N VAL A 36 -4.04 7.36 -9.04
CA VAL A 36 -4.19 6.57 -7.82
C VAL A 36 -3.63 7.32 -6.62
N ALA A 37 -4.30 7.19 -5.47
CA ALA A 37 -3.73 7.57 -4.18
C ALA A 37 -3.89 6.44 -3.16
N SER A 38 -2.97 6.31 -2.22
CA SER A 38 -3.12 5.32 -1.13
C SER A 38 -4.14 5.81 -0.10
N LEU A 39 -4.95 4.91 0.46
CA LEU A 39 -5.97 5.21 1.45
C LEU A 39 -5.90 4.20 2.59
N ASN A 40 -5.57 4.67 3.78
CA ASN A 40 -5.42 3.84 4.96
C ASN A 40 -6.77 3.64 5.65
N MET A 41 -7.15 2.38 5.86
CA MET A 41 -8.52 2.00 6.24
C MET A 41 -8.79 1.87 7.73
N GLY A 42 -7.88 2.33 8.58
CA GLY A 42 -8.12 2.31 10.02
C GLY A 42 -7.03 2.98 10.84
N SER A 43 -7.40 3.36 12.05
CA SER A 43 -6.45 3.84 13.05
C SER A 43 -5.78 2.65 13.72
N MET A 44 -4.46 2.68 13.85
CA MET A 44 -3.70 1.57 14.42
C MET A 44 -2.42 2.04 15.08
N ASN A 45 -1.85 1.21 15.95
CA ASN A 45 -0.46 1.36 16.32
C ASN A 45 0.41 1.09 15.09
N PHE A 46 1.45 1.91 14.89
CA PHE A 46 2.40 1.73 13.79
C PHE A 46 3.81 1.86 14.34
N ALA A 47 4.27 0.79 14.97
CA ALA A 47 5.47 0.81 15.78
C ALA A 47 6.73 0.51 14.96
N LEU A 48 7.67 1.44 15.02
CA LEU A 48 8.97 1.41 14.33
C LEU A 48 10.15 1.35 15.30
N PHE A 49 9.93 1.66 16.59
CA PHE A 49 10.96 1.71 17.64
C PHE A 49 11.81 0.43 17.76
N PRO A 50 11.34 -0.80 17.47
CA PRO A 50 12.22 -1.99 17.54
C PRO A 50 13.38 -1.91 16.55
N MET A 51 13.30 -1.08 15.50
CA MET A 51 14.44 -0.88 14.59
C MET A 51 15.67 -0.28 15.30
N LEU A 52 15.48 0.42 16.43
CA LEU A 52 16.57 0.93 17.26
C LEU A 52 17.39 -0.18 17.93
N GLU A 53 16.88 -1.42 17.99
CA GLU A 53 17.65 -2.57 18.43
C GLU A 53 18.73 -2.95 17.41
N ARG A 54 18.47 -2.69 16.13
CA ARG A 54 19.34 -3.04 15.00
C ARG A 54 20.22 -1.88 14.54
N PHE A 55 19.65 -0.68 14.41
CA PHE A 55 20.34 0.51 13.92
C PHE A 55 20.75 1.38 15.12
N LYS A 56 22.06 1.61 15.28
CA LYS A 56 22.62 2.30 16.45
C LYS A 56 23.19 3.67 16.11
N THR A 57 23.73 3.81 14.91
CA THR A 57 24.28 5.05 14.34
C THR A 57 23.30 5.63 13.34
N PHE A 58 23.13 6.95 13.39
CA PHE A 58 22.23 7.74 12.56
C PHE A 58 23.01 8.94 12.02
N GLU A 59 22.67 9.39 10.82
CA GLU A 59 23.34 10.52 10.17
C GLU A 59 22.71 11.85 10.62
N HIS A 60 21.41 11.84 10.90
CA HIS A 60 20.64 13.01 11.26
C HIS A 60 19.96 12.86 12.63
N ASP A 61 19.92 13.95 13.37
CA ASP A 61 19.36 13.99 14.73
C ASP A 61 17.88 13.63 14.81
N TRP A 62 17.13 13.76 13.72
CA TRP A 62 15.69 13.46 13.69
C TRP A 62 15.37 11.96 13.61
N GLU A 63 16.28 11.13 13.12
CA GLU A 63 16.00 9.72 12.80
C GLU A 63 15.66 8.90 14.05
N ARG A 64 16.51 8.97 15.08
CA ARG A 64 16.30 8.23 16.33
C ARG A 64 15.02 8.68 17.06
N PRO A 65 14.77 9.98 17.29
CA PRO A 65 13.50 10.44 17.87
C PRO A 65 12.27 10.04 17.05
N TYR A 66 12.37 10.06 15.72
CA TYR A 66 11.26 9.65 14.84
C TYR A 66 10.89 8.17 15.04
N LEU A 67 11.90 7.31 15.20
CA LEU A 67 11.72 5.89 15.50
C LEU A 67 11.21 5.65 16.93
N GLU A 68 11.83 6.26 17.94
CA GLU A 68 11.43 6.05 19.34
C GLU A 68 10.00 6.54 19.59
N SER A 69 9.65 7.73 19.07
CA SER A 69 8.30 8.30 19.22
C SER A 69 7.18 7.46 18.61
N SER A 70 7.50 6.49 17.75
CA SER A 70 6.50 5.54 17.24
C SER A 70 5.90 4.64 18.33
N ARG A 71 6.53 4.53 19.50
CA ARG A 71 6.03 3.78 20.66
C ARG A 71 4.68 4.29 21.15
N ASP A 72 4.50 5.60 21.12
CA ASP A 72 3.33 6.30 21.66
C ASP A 72 2.44 6.92 20.56
N ARG A 73 2.76 6.66 19.29
CA ARG A 73 2.08 7.25 18.13
C ARG A 73 1.04 6.31 17.54
N ILE A 74 -0.18 6.82 17.43
CA ILE A 74 -1.24 6.19 16.64
C ILE A 74 -1.14 6.70 15.21
N PHE A 75 -1.10 5.79 14.25
CA PHE A 75 -1.35 6.14 12.87
C PHE A 75 -2.85 6.31 12.68
N ARG A 76 -3.32 7.56 12.80
CA ARG A 76 -4.74 7.90 12.85
C ARG A 76 -5.36 7.93 11.45
N ASN A 77 -6.43 7.15 11.29
CA ASN A 77 -7.38 7.19 10.19
C ASN A 77 -8.76 6.85 10.76
N THR A 78 -9.44 7.83 11.35
CA THR A 78 -10.82 7.63 11.83
C THR A 78 -11.77 7.54 10.63
N PHE A 79 -13.02 7.08 10.85
CA PHE A 79 -14.03 7.12 9.79
C PHE A 79 -14.23 8.54 9.22
N GLY A 80 -14.15 9.58 10.05
CA GLY A 80 -14.22 10.97 9.61
C GLY A 80 -13.02 11.37 8.74
N ASP A 81 -11.81 10.92 9.09
CA ASP A 81 -10.60 11.19 8.30
C ASP A 81 -10.67 10.48 6.93
N ILE A 82 -11.12 9.22 6.91
CA ILE A 82 -11.28 8.45 5.66
C ILE A 82 -12.33 9.11 4.76
N GLU A 83 -13.49 9.47 5.32
CA GLU A 83 -14.54 10.17 4.57
C GLU A 83 -14.05 11.52 4.02
N HIS A 84 -13.28 12.27 4.81
CA HIS A 84 -12.68 13.52 4.38
C HIS A 84 -11.74 13.32 3.18
N ILE A 85 -10.87 12.30 3.20
CA ILE A 85 -9.97 11.99 2.07
C ILE A 85 -10.78 11.59 0.83
N LEU A 86 -11.76 10.70 0.99
CA LEU A 86 -12.62 10.25 -0.11
C LEU A 86 -13.34 11.43 -0.78
N ARG A 87 -13.90 12.34 0.02
CA ARG A 87 -14.59 13.54 -0.49
C ARG A 87 -13.64 14.55 -1.13
N THR A 88 -12.46 14.74 -0.54
CA THR A 88 -11.45 15.68 -1.06
C THR A 88 -10.97 15.30 -2.46
N CYS A 89 -10.91 14.00 -2.76
CA CYS A 89 -10.48 13.48 -4.06
C CYS A 89 -11.65 13.06 -4.98
N ALA A 90 -12.91 13.28 -4.58
CA ALA A 90 -14.06 12.79 -5.34
C ALA A 90 -14.15 13.38 -6.75
N ASP A 91 -13.88 14.69 -6.88
CA ASP A 91 -14.02 15.42 -8.14
C ASP A 91 -12.77 15.31 -9.04
N THR A 92 -11.67 14.76 -8.54
CA THR A 92 -10.44 14.60 -9.33
C THR A 92 -10.42 13.33 -10.17
N GLY A 93 -11.37 12.41 -9.97
CA GLY A 93 -11.35 11.08 -10.57
C GLY A 93 -10.21 10.19 -10.09
N THR A 94 -9.59 10.54 -8.95
CA THR A 94 -8.55 9.72 -8.32
C THR A 94 -9.18 8.44 -7.77
N ARG A 95 -8.57 7.29 -8.10
CA ARG A 95 -8.93 5.99 -7.52
C ARG A 95 -8.00 5.68 -6.35
N PHE A 96 -8.37 4.69 -5.54
CA PHE A 96 -7.65 4.39 -4.30
C PHE A 96 -7.00 3.01 -4.32
N GLU A 97 -5.74 2.97 -3.91
CA GLU A 97 -5.11 1.77 -3.35
C GLU A 97 -5.49 1.71 -1.87
N ILE A 98 -6.25 0.69 -1.48
CA ILE A 98 -6.93 0.62 -0.20
C ILE A 98 -6.10 -0.23 0.76
N GLU A 99 -5.35 0.44 1.64
CA GLU A 99 -4.36 -0.15 2.53
C GLU A 99 -5.05 -0.75 3.77
N CYS A 100 -5.12 -2.08 3.80
CA CYS A 100 -5.73 -2.88 4.87
C CYS A 100 -4.64 -3.64 5.63
N TYR A 101 -4.42 -3.25 6.88
CA TYR A 101 -3.39 -3.83 7.76
C TYR A 101 -3.95 -4.90 8.68
N ASP A 102 -5.27 -5.05 8.73
CA ASP A 102 -5.95 -6.04 9.56
C ASP A 102 -7.36 -6.31 9.00
N ILE A 103 -8.03 -7.35 9.50
CA ILE A 103 -9.37 -7.76 9.08
C ILE A 103 -10.40 -6.66 9.29
N GLY A 104 -10.29 -5.91 10.39
CA GLY A 104 -11.18 -4.76 10.66
C GLY A 104 -11.12 -3.67 9.58
N HIS A 105 -10.00 -3.54 8.88
CA HIS A 105 -9.86 -2.56 7.80
C HIS A 105 -10.66 -2.98 6.55
N LEU A 106 -10.79 -4.28 6.28
CA LEU A 106 -11.67 -4.79 5.22
C LEU A 106 -13.15 -4.50 5.53
N TYR A 107 -13.57 -4.67 6.79
CA TYR A 107 -14.93 -4.27 7.20
C TYR A 107 -15.13 -2.76 7.16
N THR A 108 -14.09 -1.97 7.44
CA THR A 108 -14.15 -0.51 7.26
C THR A 108 -14.34 -0.13 5.80
N LEU A 109 -13.67 -0.83 4.87
CA LEU A 109 -13.94 -0.68 3.44
C LEU A 109 -15.38 -1.05 3.08
N ALA A 110 -15.89 -2.19 3.54
CA ALA A 110 -17.27 -2.61 3.28
C ALA A 110 -18.28 -1.53 3.67
N HIS A 111 -18.12 -0.89 4.83
CA HIS A 111 -18.93 0.25 5.25
C HIS A 111 -18.92 1.41 4.24
N PHE A 112 -17.76 1.79 3.70
CA PHE A 112 -17.69 2.88 2.72
C PHE A 112 -18.19 2.48 1.33
N VAL A 113 -18.11 1.18 0.98
CA VAL A 113 -18.70 0.62 -0.24
C VAL A 113 -20.23 0.65 -0.16
N GLU A 114 -20.82 0.19 0.96
CA GLU A 114 -22.27 0.22 1.19
C GLU A 114 -22.84 1.64 1.11
N ARG A 115 -22.06 2.65 1.54
CA ARG A 115 -22.41 4.07 1.45
C ARG A 115 -22.16 4.69 0.07
N GLY A 116 -21.63 3.94 -0.90
CA GLY A 116 -21.33 4.41 -2.26
C GLY A 116 -20.19 5.43 -2.36
N LEU A 117 -19.38 5.57 -1.30
CA LEU A 117 -18.24 6.50 -1.27
C LEU A 117 -16.98 5.92 -1.93
N VAL A 118 -16.89 4.60 -2.01
CA VAL A 118 -15.85 3.89 -2.78
C VAL A 118 -16.53 3.06 -3.86
N LYS A 119 -16.07 3.18 -5.12
CA LYS A 119 -16.67 2.51 -6.28
C LYS A 119 -15.76 1.44 -6.85
N ALA A 120 -16.33 0.31 -7.23
CA ALA A 120 -15.62 -0.79 -7.87
C ALA A 120 -14.91 -0.34 -9.19
N PRO A 121 -13.86 -1.05 -9.64
CA PRO A 121 -13.20 -2.16 -8.95
C PRO A 121 -12.30 -1.68 -7.79
N PHE A 122 -12.41 -2.30 -6.61
CA PHE A 122 -11.64 -1.92 -5.43
C PHE A 122 -10.20 -2.44 -5.53
N PHE A 123 -9.19 -1.59 -5.39
CA PHE A 123 -7.80 -2.06 -5.36
C PHE A 123 -7.37 -2.27 -3.91
N VAL A 124 -7.55 -3.48 -3.39
CA VAL A 124 -7.29 -3.80 -1.97
C VAL A 124 -5.84 -4.23 -1.80
N GLN A 125 -5.09 -3.46 -1.02
CA GLN A 125 -3.69 -3.74 -0.65
C GLN A 125 -3.65 -4.30 0.77
N SER A 126 -3.40 -5.60 0.91
CA SER A 126 -3.22 -6.23 2.23
C SER A 126 -1.77 -6.10 2.69
N VAL A 127 -1.56 -5.45 3.84
CA VAL A 127 -0.24 -5.13 4.39
C VAL A 127 0.04 -6.04 5.59
N PHE A 128 1.12 -6.82 5.49
CA PHE A 128 1.48 -7.84 6.48
C PHE A 128 2.79 -7.51 7.20
N GLY A 129 2.82 -7.70 8.53
CA GLY A 129 4.04 -7.67 9.32
C GLY A 129 4.46 -6.32 9.89
N ILE A 130 3.55 -5.34 9.90
CA ILE A 130 3.73 -4.10 10.66
C ILE A 130 3.40 -4.37 12.13
N LEU A 131 4.26 -3.96 13.05
CA LEU A 131 3.97 -4.08 14.48
C LEU A 131 2.80 -3.16 14.86
N GLY A 132 1.66 -3.77 15.15
CA GLY A 132 0.38 -3.09 15.37
C GLY A 132 -0.71 -3.46 14.34
N GLY A 133 -0.36 -4.18 13.27
CA GLY A 133 -1.29 -4.81 12.34
C GLY A 133 -1.19 -6.34 12.35
N ILE A 134 -1.76 -6.96 11.32
CA ILE A 134 -1.76 -8.42 11.14
C ILE A 134 -0.35 -8.97 10.88
N GLY A 135 -0.14 -10.22 11.30
CA GLY A 135 1.13 -10.93 11.18
C GLY A 135 1.50 -11.30 9.73
N THR A 136 2.55 -12.11 9.62
CA THR A 136 3.06 -12.60 8.32
C THR A 136 2.85 -14.10 8.16
N HIS A 137 2.02 -14.72 8.99
CA HIS A 137 1.77 -16.16 8.91
C HIS A 137 0.95 -16.46 7.64
N PRO A 138 1.16 -17.60 6.95
CA PRO A 138 0.35 -17.94 5.77
C PRO A 138 -1.17 -17.94 6.03
N GLU A 139 -1.59 -18.29 7.24
CA GLU A 139 -3.00 -18.20 7.65
C GLU A 139 -3.53 -16.75 7.68
N ASP A 140 -2.69 -15.77 8.06
CA ASP A 140 -3.07 -14.35 8.03
C ASP A 140 -3.33 -13.91 6.58
N VAL A 141 -2.46 -14.33 5.66
CA VAL A 141 -2.58 -14.07 4.21
C VAL A 141 -3.86 -14.69 3.65
N ALA A 142 -4.09 -15.97 3.96
CA ALA A 142 -5.28 -16.70 3.53
C ALA A 142 -6.57 -16.10 4.14
N HIS A 143 -6.52 -15.64 5.39
CA HIS A 143 -7.67 -15.07 6.07
C HIS A 143 -8.06 -13.68 5.54
N MET A 144 -7.08 -12.83 5.23
CA MET A 144 -7.31 -11.54 4.54
C MET A 144 -7.96 -11.76 3.17
N LYS A 145 -7.42 -12.68 2.37
CA LYS A 145 -8.00 -13.04 1.05
C LYS A 145 -9.43 -13.56 1.18
N ARG A 146 -9.66 -14.54 2.06
CA ARG A 146 -10.99 -15.13 2.31
C ARG A 146 -12.01 -14.09 2.76
N THR A 147 -11.59 -13.12 3.57
CA THR A 147 -12.47 -12.04 4.03
C THR A 147 -12.79 -11.06 2.92
N ALA A 148 -11.80 -10.67 2.11
CA ALA A 148 -12.02 -9.82 0.94
C ALA A 148 -12.96 -10.50 -0.07
N ASP A 149 -12.77 -11.79 -0.36
CA ASP A 149 -13.67 -12.57 -1.23
C ASP A 149 -15.11 -12.57 -0.74
N ARG A 150 -15.31 -12.75 0.57
CA ARG A 150 -16.65 -12.76 1.19
C ARG A 150 -17.32 -11.39 1.13
N LEU A 151 -16.56 -10.30 1.28
CA LEU A 151 -17.11 -8.94 1.36
C LEU A 151 -17.29 -8.29 -0.02
N PHE A 152 -16.41 -8.59 -0.98
CA PHE A 152 -16.33 -7.86 -2.25
C PHE A 152 -16.52 -8.74 -3.48
N GLY A 153 -16.58 -10.07 -3.33
CA GLY A 153 -16.79 -10.99 -4.45
C GLY A 153 -15.77 -10.77 -5.57
N ASN A 154 -16.28 -10.46 -6.77
CA ASN A 154 -15.45 -10.20 -7.96
C ASN A 154 -15.17 -8.71 -8.20
N ASP A 155 -15.62 -7.82 -7.31
CA ASP A 155 -15.53 -6.36 -7.51
C ASP A 155 -14.20 -5.77 -7.05
N TYR A 156 -13.20 -6.60 -6.74
CA TYR A 156 -11.91 -6.13 -6.24
C TYR A 156 -10.71 -6.82 -6.90
N HIS A 157 -9.62 -6.08 -6.97
CA HIS A 157 -8.29 -6.59 -7.29
C HIS A 157 -7.45 -6.59 -6.03
N TRP A 158 -6.92 -7.77 -5.69
CA TRP A 158 -6.11 -7.96 -4.51
C TRP A 158 -4.64 -7.71 -4.82
N SER A 159 -3.94 -7.00 -3.96
CA SER A 159 -2.49 -6.87 -3.92
C SER A 159 -1.97 -7.12 -2.51
N VAL A 160 -0.71 -7.53 -2.38
CA VAL A 160 -0.08 -7.76 -1.07
C VAL A 160 1.25 -7.05 -0.93
N LEU A 161 1.54 -6.67 0.31
CA LEU A 161 2.82 -6.16 0.78
C LEU A 161 3.26 -6.99 1.99
N GLY A 162 4.46 -7.56 1.94
CA GLY A 162 5.09 -8.21 3.09
C GLY A 162 6.27 -7.40 3.64
N ALA A 163 6.23 -7.03 4.92
CA ALA A 163 7.27 -6.19 5.53
C ALA A 163 8.63 -6.92 5.61
N GLY A 164 9.70 -6.23 5.23
CA GLY A 164 11.09 -6.67 5.37
C GLY A 164 11.36 -8.00 4.69
N ARG A 165 11.84 -8.99 5.48
CA ARG A 165 12.20 -10.32 4.97
C ARG A 165 11.01 -11.11 4.39
N HIS A 166 9.78 -10.67 4.67
CA HIS A 166 8.54 -11.33 4.25
C HIS A 166 8.04 -10.87 2.87
N GLN A 167 8.67 -9.86 2.25
CA GLN A 167 8.26 -9.30 0.96
C GLN A 167 8.07 -10.37 -0.12
N LEU A 168 9.09 -11.19 -0.40
CA LEU A 168 9.00 -12.21 -1.45
C LEU A 168 8.13 -13.42 -1.05
N PRO A 169 8.24 -14.01 0.15
CA PRO A 169 7.36 -15.11 0.55
C PRO A 169 5.86 -14.78 0.51
N ILE A 170 5.47 -13.55 0.87
CA ILE A 170 4.07 -13.10 0.81
C ILE A 170 3.66 -12.81 -0.63
N ALA A 171 4.52 -12.14 -1.42
CA ALA A 171 4.28 -11.95 -2.85
C ALA A 171 4.06 -13.28 -3.58
N THR A 172 4.88 -14.30 -3.32
CA THR A 172 4.70 -15.65 -3.91
C THR A 172 3.36 -16.28 -3.54
N GLN A 173 2.91 -16.15 -2.29
CA GLN A 173 1.59 -16.64 -1.88
C GLN A 173 0.46 -15.93 -2.63
N ALA A 174 0.54 -14.60 -2.78
CA ALA A 174 -0.47 -13.86 -3.53
C ALA A 174 -0.50 -14.24 -5.01
N ILE A 175 0.66 -14.38 -5.67
CA ILE A 175 0.73 -14.82 -7.07
C ILE A 175 0.06 -16.19 -7.23
N ALA A 176 0.33 -17.14 -6.34
CA ALA A 176 -0.30 -18.46 -6.35
C ALA A 176 -1.83 -18.43 -6.14
N LEU A 177 -2.33 -17.37 -5.50
CA LEU A 177 -3.77 -17.13 -5.27
C LEU A 177 -4.40 -16.20 -6.32
N GLY A 178 -3.69 -15.88 -7.41
CA GLY A 178 -4.18 -14.99 -8.47
C GLY A 178 -4.21 -13.50 -8.11
N GLY A 179 -3.46 -13.10 -7.07
CA GLY A 179 -3.31 -11.71 -6.64
C GLY A 179 -2.16 -10.97 -7.32
N ASN A 180 -2.14 -9.66 -7.11
CA ASN A 180 -1.06 -8.76 -7.48
C ASN A 180 -0.04 -8.64 -6.33
N VAL A 181 1.11 -8.00 -6.60
CA VAL A 181 2.20 -7.88 -5.64
C VAL A 181 2.74 -6.46 -5.57
N ARG A 182 3.17 -6.05 -4.38
CA ARG A 182 3.93 -4.82 -4.14
C ARG A 182 5.33 -5.17 -3.61
N VAL A 183 6.33 -4.55 -4.20
CA VAL A 183 7.73 -4.61 -3.75
C VAL A 183 8.34 -3.20 -3.83
N GLY A 184 9.36 -2.96 -3.03
CA GLY A 184 10.08 -1.70 -3.02
C GLY A 184 10.88 -1.50 -1.73
N LEU A 185 11.77 -0.50 -1.77
CA LEU A 185 12.61 -0.14 -0.64
C LEU A 185 11.84 0.44 0.55
N GLU A 186 10.63 0.96 0.30
CA GLU A 186 9.68 1.37 1.35
C GLU A 186 9.33 0.19 2.27
N ASP A 187 9.10 -0.98 1.69
CA ASP A 187 8.58 -2.14 2.43
C ASP A 187 9.72 -3.03 2.94
N SER A 188 10.85 -3.06 2.22
CA SER A 188 12.04 -3.85 2.60
C SER A 188 13.33 -3.24 2.07
N LEU A 189 14.31 -3.05 2.95
CA LEU A 189 15.67 -2.66 2.56
C LEU A 189 16.50 -3.81 1.97
N TRP A 190 15.97 -5.03 1.95
CA TRP A 190 16.75 -6.26 1.71
C TRP A 190 16.35 -6.90 0.37
N ILE A 191 17.35 -7.37 -0.40
CA ILE A 191 17.12 -8.25 -1.55
C ILE A 191 17.23 -9.73 -1.16
N GLY A 192 17.82 -10.01 -0.01
CA GLY A 192 17.99 -11.35 0.54
C GLY A 192 18.53 -11.30 1.97
N LYS A 193 18.67 -12.46 2.60
CA LYS A 193 19.15 -12.56 4.00
C LYS A 193 20.51 -11.86 4.15
N GLY A 194 20.54 -10.79 4.94
CA GLY A 194 21.76 -10.02 5.22
C GLY A 194 22.28 -9.16 4.06
N LYS A 195 21.56 -9.06 2.94
CA LYS A 195 22.01 -8.29 1.76
C LYS A 195 21.03 -7.15 1.46
N LEU A 196 21.51 -5.91 1.54
CA LEU A 196 20.75 -4.73 1.13
C LEU A 196 20.45 -4.77 -0.37
N ALA A 197 19.24 -4.34 -0.73
CA ALA A 197 18.89 -4.08 -2.12
C ALA A 197 19.58 -2.79 -2.59
N ARG A 198 20.14 -2.80 -3.80
CA ARG A 198 20.84 -1.65 -4.38
C ARG A 198 19.89 -0.63 -4.97
N SER A 199 18.68 -1.06 -5.33
CA SER A 199 17.62 -0.23 -5.89
C SER A 199 16.28 -0.95 -5.81
N SER A 200 15.17 -0.21 -5.91
CA SER A 200 13.85 -0.81 -6.08
C SER A 200 13.77 -1.67 -7.35
N ALA A 201 14.52 -1.34 -8.41
CA ALA A 201 14.58 -2.12 -9.63
C ALA A 201 15.10 -3.55 -9.40
N GLU A 202 16.05 -3.74 -8.47
CA GLU A 202 16.56 -5.09 -8.13
C GLU A 202 15.45 -5.97 -7.54
N GLN A 203 14.58 -5.40 -6.70
CA GLN A 203 13.43 -6.11 -6.13
C GLN A 203 12.34 -6.37 -7.19
N VAL A 204 12.07 -5.41 -8.08
CA VAL A 204 11.16 -5.59 -9.22
C VAL A 204 11.63 -6.72 -10.13
N THR A 205 12.92 -6.75 -10.50
CA THR A 205 13.48 -7.85 -11.30
C THR A 205 13.34 -9.20 -10.59
N LYS A 206 13.55 -9.23 -9.28
CA LYS A 206 13.46 -10.47 -8.51
C LYS A 206 12.03 -11.01 -8.41
N VAL A 207 11.04 -10.16 -8.15
CA VAL A 207 9.63 -10.63 -8.12
C VAL A 207 9.13 -10.99 -9.53
N ARG A 208 9.61 -10.30 -10.57
CA ARG A 208 9.34 -10.66 -11.97
C ARG A 208 9.74 -12.10 -12.31
N GLN A 209 10.94 -12.52 -11.89
CA GLN A 209 11.40 -13.90 -12.10
C GLN A 209 10.48 -14.93 -11.46
N ILE A 210 9.88 -14.61 -10.29
CA ILE A 210 8.92 -15.50 -9.62
C ILE A 210 7.61 -15.57 -10.42
N ILE A 211 7.10 -14.42 -10.86
CA ILE A 211 5.87 -14.32 -11.67
C ILE A 211 6.00 -15.12 -12.95
N GLU A 212 7.08 -14.88 -13.72
CA GLU A 212 7.36 -15.58 -14.99
C GLU A 212 7.63 -17.08 -14.75
N GLY A 213 8.32 -17.43 -13.67
CA GLY A 213 8.57 -18.83 -13.29
C GLY A 213 7.30 -19.61 -12.92
N LEU A 214 6.23 -18.93 -12.50
CA LEU A 214 4.91 -19.51 -12.25
C LEU A 214 4.01 -19.49 -13.50
N GLY A 215 4.51 -19.04 -14.65
CA GLY A 215 3.78 -19.01 -15.93
C GLY A 215 2.86 -17.81 -16.11
N ALA A 216 2.95 -16.80 -15.24
CA ALA A 216 2.18 -15.57 -15.35
C ALA A 216 2.97 -14.46 -16.08
N SER A 217 2.27 -13.42 -16.53
CA SER A 217 2.85 -12.21 -17.14
C SER A 217 2.62 -10.98 -16.25
N ILE A 218 3.39 -9.93 -16.51
CA ILE A 218 3.30 -8.65 -15.77
C ILE A 218 2.50 -7.67 -16.60
N ALA A 219 1.52 -7.01 -15.98
CA ALA A 219 0.78 -5.93 -16.58
C ALA A 219 1.69 -4.74 -16.90
N THR A 220 1.60 -4.26 -18.13
CA THR A 220 2.06 -2.93 -18.53
C THR A 220 1.25 -1.85 -17.78
N PRO A 221 1.75 -0.59 -17.73
CA PRO A 221 0.99 0.50 -17.13
C PRO A 221 -0.41 0.69 -17.73
N ASP A 222 -0.58 0.50 -19.04
CA ASP A 222 -1.87 0.69 -19.70
C ASP A 222 -2.84 -0.46 -19.39
N GLU A 223 -2.36 -1.70 -19.29
CA GLU A 223 -3.16 -2.82 -18.78
C GLU A 223 -3.56 -2.59 -17.32
N ALA A 224 -2.65 -2.10 -16.48
CA ALA A 224 -2.98 -1.74 -15.10
C ALA A 224 -4.04 -0.64 -15.03
N ARG A 225 -3.99 0.36 -15.91
CA ARG A 225 -5.05 1.37 -16.04
C ARG A 225 -6.39 0.78 -16.42
N GLN A 226 -6.41 -0.16 -17.37
CA GLN A 226 -7.64 -0.83 -17.79
C GLN A 226 -8.24 -1.67 -16.66
N ILE A 227 -7.42 -2.52 -16.01
CA ILE A 227 -7.81 -3.37 -14.89
C ILE A 227 -8.40 -2.53 -13.76
N LEU A 228 -7.71 -1.45 -13.37
CA LEU A 228 -8.09 -0.61 -12.24
C LEU A 228 -9.05 0.53 -12.63
N GLN A 229 -9.49 0.63 -13.88
CA GLN A 229 -10.34 1.69 -14.42
C GLN A 229 -9.82 3.11 -14.11
N LEU A 230 -8.52 3.34 -14.29
CA LEU A 230 -7.88 4.62 -14.01
C LEU A 230 -8.19 5.67 -15.10
N LYS A 231 -8.19 6.94 -14.70
CA LYS A 231 -8.60 8.06 -15.58
C LYS A 231 -7.65 8.35 -16.75
N GLY A 232 -6.39 7.90 -16.67
CA GLY A 232 -5.34 8.19 -17.65
C GLY A 232 -4.31 9.20 -17.15
N GLY A 233 -3.05 9.01 -17.54
CA GLY A 233 -1.93 9.87 -17.15
C GLY A 233 -1.96 11.28 -17.76
N ASP A 234 -2.79 11.51 -18.77
CA ASP A 234 -3.08 12.83 -19.35
C ASP A 234 -4.01 13.67 -18.46
N LYS A 235 -4.76 13.05 -17.54
CA LYS A 235 -5.75 13.71 -16.67
C LYS A 235 -5.26 13.95 -15.24
N VAL A 236 -3.94 14.00 -15.03
CA VAL A 236 -3.29 14.37 -13.75
C VAL A 236 -2.75 15.79 -13.82
N ALA A 237 -2.60 16.47 -12.68
CA ALA A 237 -2.15 17.85 -12.59
C ALA A 237 -0.61 17.97 -12.41
N PHE A 238 0.16 17.19 -13.18
CA PHE A 238 1.64 17.23 -13.25
C PHE A 238 2.18 16.61 -14.55
#